data_AF-A0A8C8Z7Y7-F1
#
_entry.id   AF-A0A8C8Z7Y7-F1
#
_cell.length_a   1.000
_cell.length_b   1.000
_cell.length_c   1.000
_cell.angle_alpha   90.00
_cell.angle_beta   90.00
_cell.angle_gamma   90.00
#
_symmetry.space_group_name_H-M   'P 1'
#
loop_
_entity.id
_entity.type
_entity.pdbx_description
1 polymer ?
#
loop_
_entity_poly.entity_id
_entity_poly.type
_entity_poly.pdbx_seq_one_letter_code
_entity_poly.pdbx_strand_id
1 'polypeptide(L)'
;MQQPFSYPYPQIYWVDSSASSPWDPPGSVLPCPTSVPRRPGQRRPPPPPPPLPPPPPLPPLPPLPLPPLKKKRDHSTGLCLLVMFFMVLVALVGLGLGMFQLFHLQKELAELRESTRQKHPASSLEKQIGSPSPPSEKKEPRKVAHLTGKPNSRSMPLEWEDTYGISMISGVKYKKGALVINDTGLYFVYSKVYFRGQSCNNQPLSHKVYMRNTRYPQDLVMMEGKMMNYCTAGRMWARSSYLGAVFNLTSADHLYVNVSELSLVNFEESSTFFGLYKL
;
A
#
# COMPACT_ATOMS: atom_id res chain seq x y z
N MET A 1 -15.24 46.46 -34.79
CA MET A 1 -14.96 45.34 -35.71
C MET A 1 -14.90 44.07 -34.88
N GLN A 2 -15.96 43.26 -34.87
CA GLN A 2 -16.01 41.96 -34.19
C GLN A 2 -16.39 40.92 -35.25
N GLN A 3 -15.48 39.97 -35.51
CA GLN A 3 -15.74 38.80 -36.34
C GLN A 3 -16.21 37.64 -35.43
N PRO A 4 -17.21 36.85 -35.83
CA PRO A 4 -17.57 35.63 -35.13
C PRO A 4 -16.73 34.45 -35.63
N PHE A 5 -16.11 33.71 -34.70
CA PHE A 5 -15.46 32.43 -34.99
C PHE A 5 -16.53 31.33 -35.07
N SER A 6 -16.77 30.84 -36.28
CA SER A 6 -17.54 29.63 -36.57
C SER A 6 -16.66 28.39 -36.37
N TYR A 7 -16.99 27.55 -35.40
CA TYR A 7 -16.42 26.21 -35.25
C TYR A 7 -17.43 25.16 -35.75
N PRO A 8 -17.08 24.30 -36.72
CA PRO A 8 -17.93 23.18 -37.12
C PRO A 8 -17.76 22.00 -36.15
N TYR A 9 -18.88 21.47 -35.68
CA TYR A 9 -18.97 20.25 -34.87
C TYR A 9 -18.77 19.01 -35.76
N PRO A 10 -17.98 17.99 -35.36
CA PRO A 10 -17.84 16.78 -36.17
C PRO A 10 -19.06 15.87 -35.99
N GLN A 11 -19.62 15.39 -37.12
CA GLN A 11 -20.65 14.35 -37.15
C GLN A 11 -20.02 12.98 -36.87
N ILE A 12 -20.63 12.22 -35.97
CA ILE A 12 -20.29 10.83 -35.66
C ILE A 12 -21.20 9.95 -36.50
N TYR A 13 -20.60 9.13 -37.38
CA TYR A 13 -21.30 8.07 -38.10
C TYR A 13 -21.05 6.73 -37.41
N TRP A 14 -22.12 5.98 -37.14
CA TRP A 14 -22.06 4.58 -36.71
C TRP A 14 -22.03 3.69 -37.95
N VAL A 15 -21.06 2.78 -38.02
CA VAL A 15 -20.94 1.75 -39.07
C VAL A 15 -21.33 0.41 -38.45
N ASP A 16 -22.39 -0.21 -38.96
CA ASP A 16 -22.80 -1.55 -38.57
C ASP A 16 -21.79 -2.60 -39.08
N SER A 17 -21.28 -3.40 -38.14
CA SER A 17 -20.39 -4.53 -38.43
C SER A 17 -21.22 -5.77 -38.78
N SER A 18 -21.36 -6.07 -40.07
CA SER A 18 -21.72 -7.41 -40.53
C SER A 18 -20.83 -7.79 -41.70
N ALA A 19 -19.78 -8.55 -41.40
CA ALA A 19 -18.90 -9.16 -42.40
C ALA A 19 -18.87 -10.68 -42.15
N SER A 20 -19.61 -11.41 -42.97
CA SER A 20 -19.41 -12.84 -43.22
C SER A 20 -18.27 -13.01 -44.23
N SER A 21 -17.28 -13.81 -43.88
CA SER A 21 -16.09 -14.11 -44.69
C SER A 21 -16.43 -15.06 -45.86
N PRO A 22 -15.84 -14.87 -47.07
CA PRO A 22 -15.87 -15.86 -48.14
C PRO A 22 -14.46 -16.30 -48.55
N TRP A 23 -14.17 -17.60 -48.47
CA TRP A 23 -13.08 -18.26 -49.20
C TRP A 23 -13.44 -19.71 -49.49
N ASP A 24 -13.62 -20.07 -50.77
CA ASP A 24 -12.98 -21.22 -51.47
C ASP A 24 -13.55 -21.43 -52.92
N PRO A 25 -12.85 -22.14 -53.86
CA PRO A 25 -12.33 -21.58 -55.12
C PRO A 25 -13.10 -21.99 -56.41
N PRO A 26 -12.65 -21.58 -57.64
CA PRO A 26 -13.50 -21.54 -58.82
C PRO A 26 -13.48 -22.85 -59.62
N GLY A 27 -14.66 -23.25 -60.12
CA GLY A 27 -14.81 -24.27 -61.16
C GLY A 27 -15.50 -23.64 -62.37
N SER A 28 -14.82 -23.62 -63.50
CA SER A 28 -15.39 -23.24 -64.79
C SER A 28 -15.60 -24.48 -65.68
N VAL A 29 -16.42 -24.27 -66.71
CA VAL A 29 -16.55 -25.06 -67.96
C VAL A 29 -17.76 -26.02 -68.03
N LEU A 30 -18.84 -25.48 -68.62
CA LEU A 30 -19.85 -26.18 -69.44
C LEU A 30 -19.18 -26.82 -70.68
N PRO A 31 -19.70 -27.90 -71.34
CA PRO A 31 -21.01 -27.80 -71.99
C PRO A 31 -21.81 -29.10 -72.29
N CYS A 32 -23.04 -28.83 -72.79
CA CYS A 32 -23.89 -29.61 -73.69
C CYS A 32 -24.93 -30.63 -73.14
N PRO A 33 -26.21 -30.53 -73.58
CA PRO A 33 -27.30 -31.43 -73.21
C PRO A 33 -27.60 -32.47 -74.31
N THR A 34 -28.16 -33.62 -73.93
CA THR A 34 -28.94 -34.45 -74.87
C THR A 34 -29.97 -35.30 -74.14
N SER A 35 -31.17 -35.27 -74.71
CA SER A 35 -32.41 -35.99 -74.40
C SER A 35 -32.36 -37.44 -74.89
N VAL A 36 -33.21 -38.31 -74.30
CA VAL A 36 -34.11 -39.31 -74.94
C VAL A 36 -34.63 -40.34 -73.89
N PRO A 37 -35.85 -40.90 -74.04
CA PRO A 37 -36.69 -41.43 -72.94
C PRO A 37 -37.01 -42.95 -73.01
N ARG A 38 -37.89 -43.42 -72.09
CA ARG A 38 -38.67 -44.71 -72.09
C ARG A 38 -37.88 -45.95 -71.59
N ARG A 39 -38.41 -46.92 -70.82
CA ARG A 39 -39.76 -47.53 -70.74
C ARG A 39 -39.99 -48.30 -69.41
N PRO A 40 -41.26 -48.73 -69.14
CA PRO A 40 -41.79 -49.19 -67.85
C PRO A 40 -42.07 -50.71 -67.76
N GLY A 41 -42.46 -51.18 -66.57
CA GLY A 41 -43.23 -52.43 -66.38
C GLY A 41 -43.64 -52.63 -64.92
N GLN A 42 -44.91 -52.38 -64.55
CA GLN A 42 -46.02 -53.37 -64.42
C GLN A 42 -45.97 -54.12 -63.06
N ARG A 43 -46.98 -54.19 -62.18
CA ARG A 43 -48.45 -54.40 -62.33
C ARG A 43 -49.22 -53.97 -61.05
N ARG A 44 -50.52 -53.64 -61.16
CA ARG A 44 -51.58 -53.61 -60.11
C ARG A 44 -52.55 -54.81 -60.35
N PRO A 45 -53.68 -55.01 -59.60
CA PRO A 45 -53.98 -55.14 -58.15
C PRO A 45 -54.82 -56.44 -57.85
N PRO A 46 -55.36 -56.65 -56.63
CA PRO A 46 -56.84 -56.67 -56.44
C PRO A 46 -57.38 -55.95 -55.16
N PRO A 47 -58.72 -55.74 -55.02
CA PRO A 47 -59.39 -54.83 -54.05
C PRO A 47 -59.70 -55.45 -52.66
N PRO A 48 -60.12 -54.64 -51.66
CA PRO A 48 -60.19 -55.05 -50.25
C PRO A 48 -61.55 -55.64 -49.82
N PRO A 49 -61.58 -56.55 -48.82
CA PRO A 49 -62.79 -56.86 -48.03
C PRO A 49 -62.94 -55.95 -46.76
N PRO A 50 -64.17 -55.78 -46.23
CA PRO A 50 -64.52 -54.79 -45.20
C PRO A 50 -64.05 -55.15 -43.77
N PRO A 51 -64.01 -54.18 -42.82
CA PRO A 51 -63.46 -54.40 -41.49
C PRO A 51 -64.44 -55.13 -40.56
N LEU A 52 -63.91 -56.08 -39.77
CA LEU A 52 -64.58 -56.67 -38.61
C LEU A 52 -64.18 -55.92 -37.32
N PRO A 53 -65.10 -55.76 -36.35
CA PRO A 53 -64.85 -54.97 -35.14
C PRO A 53 -63.90 -55.66 -34.15
N PRO A 54 -63.12 -54.90 -33.35
CA PRO A 54 -62.16 -55.47 -32.41
C PRO A 54 -62.84 -55.96 -31.11
N PRO A 55 -62.50 -57.16 -30.59
CA PRO A 55 -62.82 -57.56 -29.22
C PRO A 55 -61.90 -56.86 -28.18
N PRO A 56 -62.36 -56.68 -26.93
CA PRO A 56 -61.66 -55.91 -25.90
C PRO A 56 -60.39 -56.61 -25.35
N PRO A 57 -59.44 -55.83 -24.77
CA PRO A 57 -58.09 -56.31 -24.44
C PRO A 57 -58.05 -57.20 -23.19
N LEU A 58 -57.27 -58.29 -23.25
CA LEU A 58 -56.86 -59.08 -22.09
C LEU A 58 -55.73 -58.39 -21.30
N PRO A 59 -55.70 -58.50 -19.96
CA PRO A 59 -54.69 -57.86 -19.11
C PRO A 59 -53.30 -58.52 -19.26
N PRO A 60 -52.20 -57.75 -19.07
CA PRO A 60 -50.85 -58.24 -19.30
C PRO A 60 -50.33 -59.18 -18.19
N LEU A 61 -49.65 -60.26 -18.59
CA LEU A 61 -48.88 -61.15 -17.70
C LEU A 61 -47.65 -60.41 -17.10
N PRO A 62 -47.22 -60.77 -15.87
CA PRO A 62 -46.03 -60.18 -15.25
C PRO A 62 -44.72 -60.70 -15.87
N PRO A 63 -43.67 -59.87 -16.00
CA PRO A 63 -42.37 -60.27 -16.55
C PRO A 63 -41.47 -60.99 -15.53
N LEU A 64 -40.66 -61.94 -16.03
CA LEU A 64 -39.66 -62.75 -15.32
C LEU A 64 -38.41 -61.91 -14.91
N PRO A 65 -37.65 -62.26 -13.85
CA PRO A 65 -36.51 -61.44 -13.41
C PRO A 65 -35.27 -61.57 -14.32
N LEU A 66 -34.64 -60.43 -14.62
CA LEU A 66 -33.34 -60.32 -15.33
C LEU A 66 -32.14 -60.53 -14.39
N PRO A 67 -30.97 -61.00 -14.89
CA PRO A 67 -29.79 -61.30 -14.09
C PRO A 67 -29.09 -60.03 -13.56
N PRO A 68 -28.26 -60.12 -12.50
CA PRO A 68 -27.76 -58.95 -11.79
C PRO A 68 -26.71 -58.17 -12.60
N LEU A 69 -27.00 -56.87 -12.76
CA LEU A 69 -26.13 -55.87 -13.37
C LEU A 69 -24.86 -55.68 -12.51
N LYS A 70 -23.68 -56.04 -13.02
CA LYS A 70 -22.40 -55.70 -12.38
C LYS A 70 -22.20 -54.18 -12.43
N LYS A 71 -22.38 -53.52 -11.28
CA LYS A 71 -22.17 -52.08 -11.08
C LYS A 71 -20.67 -51.77 -11.23
N LYS A 72 -20.27 -51.24 -12.39
CA LYS A 72 -18.92 -50.70 -12.62
C LYS A 72 -18.77 -49.46 -11.73
N ARG A 73 -18.00 -49.59 -10.65
CA ARG A 73 -17.75 -48.51 -9.69
C ARG A 73 -16.94 -47.42 -10.38
N ASP A 74 -17.48 -46.20 -10.45
CA ASP A 74 -16.87 -45.07 -11.13
C ASP A 74 -15.48 -44.76 -10.59
N HIS A 75 -14.47 -44.98 -11.43
CA HIS A 75 -13.06 -44.77 -11.12
C HIS A 75 -12.74 -43.29 -10.85
N SER A 76 -13.58 -42.36 -11.33
CA SER A 76 -13.44 -40.91 -11.19
C SER A 76 -13.70 -40.40 -9.76
N THR A 77 -14.64 -41.00 -9.03
CA THR A 77 -14.92 -40.62 -7.63
C THR A 77 -13.73 -40.93 -6.72
N GLY A 78 -13.05 -42.05 -6.94
CA GLY A 78 -11.85 -42.42 -6.20
C GLY A 78 -10.69 -41.45 -6.43
N LEU A 79 -10.53 -40.97 -7.67
CA LEU A 79 -9.49 -40.01 -8.02
C LEU A 79 -9.73 -38.64 -7.38
N CYS A 80 -10.98 -38.14 -7.40
CA CYS A 80 -11.34 -36.89 -6.73
C CYS A 80 -11.11 -36.95 -5.22
N LEU A 81 -11.48 -38.06 -4.57
CA LEU A 81 -11.24 -38.25 -3.14
C LEU A 81 -9.74 -38.29 -2.82
N LEU A 82 -8.94 -38.91 -3.70
CA LEU A 82 -7.48 -38.94 -3.57
C LEU A 82 -6.87 -37.53 -3.66
N VAL A 83 -7.30 -36.72 -4.63
CA VAL A 83 -6.84 -35.33 -4.78
C VAL A 83 -7.22 -34.49 -3.58
N MET A 84 -8.47 -34.59 -3.10
CA MET A 84 -8.91 -33.89 -1.89
C MET A 84 -8.10 -34.30 -0.66
N PHE A 85 -7.78 -35.59 -0.52
CA PHE A 85 -6.94 -36.09 0.55
C PHE A 85 -5.53 -35.47 0.53
N PHE A 86 -4.89 -35.39 -0.65
CA PHE A 86 -3.59 -34.75 -0.80
C PHE A 86 -3.63 -33.25 -0.50
N MET A 87 -4.67 -32.54 -0.94
CA MET A 87 -4.83 -31.11 -0.64
C MET A 87 -4.96 -30.85 0.86
N VAL A 88 -5.72 -31.68 1.57
CA VAL A 88 -5.84 -31.61 3.03
C VAL A 88 -4.51 -31.91 3.70
N LEU A 89 -3.76 -32.91 3.22
CA LEU A 89 -2.45 -33.25 3.78
C LEU A 89 -1.46 -32.09 3.64
N VAL A 90 -1.40 -31.46 2.47
CA VAL A 90 -0.55 -30.28 2.23
C VAL A 90 -0.95 -29.11 3.13
N ALA A 91 -2.26 -28.87 3.30
CA ALA A 91 -2.75 -27.84 4.22
C ALA A 91 -2.35 -28.12 5.67
N LEU A 92 -2.47 -29.37 6.14
CA LEU A 92 -2.08 -29.76 7.49
C LEU A 92 -0.56 -29.64 7.72
N VAL A 93 0.26 -30.03 6.73
CA VAL A 93 1.72 -29.84 6.78
C VAL A 93 2.07 -28.35 6.81
N GLY A 94 1.42 -27.53 5.99
CA GLY A 94 1.60 -26.08 5.99
C GLY A 94 1.24 -25.44 7.33
N LEU A 95 0.11 -25.84 7.92
CA LEU A 95 -0.30 -25.41 9.27
C LEU A 95 0.69 -25.87 10.34
N GLY A 96 1.17 -27.11 10.26
CA GLY A 96 2.17 -27.66 11.18
C GLY A 96 3.50 -26.90 11.13
N LEU A 97 4.00 -26.63 9.92
CA LEU A 97 5.22 -25.83 9.72
C LEU A 97 5.01 -24.38 10.20
N GLY A 98 3.87 -23.77 9.92
CA GLY A 98 3.53 -22.43 10.40
C GLY A 98 3.50 -22.35 11.92
N MET A 99 2.85 -23.31 12.58
CA MET A 99 2.81 -23.40 14.05
C MET A 99 4.18 -23.68 14.65
N PHE A 100 5.01 -24.52 14.02
CA PHE A 100 6.38 -24.78 14.46
C PHE A 100 7.24 -23.51 14.39
N GLN A 101 7.19 -22.78 13.28
CA GLN A 101 7.91 -21.51 13.13
C GLN A 101 7.44 -20.46 14.13
N LEU A 102 6.12 -20.36 14.33
CA LEU A 102 5.55 -19.45 15.32
C LEU A 102 6.01 -19.82 16.73
N PHE A 103 5.99 -21.10 17.10
CA PHE A 103 6.45 -21.57 18.40
C PHE A 103 7.95 -21.32 18.60
N HIS A 104 8.78 -21.58 17.58
CA HIS A 104 10.21 -21.30 17.61
C HIS A 104 10.48 -19.80 17.82
N LEU A 105 9.78 -18.93 17.09
CA LEU A 105 9.91 -17.48 17.21
C LEU A 105 9.44 -16.98 18.58
N GLN A 106 8.34 -17.54 19.11
CA GLN A 106 7.86 -17.25 20.47
C GLN A 106 8.89 -17.66 21.53
N LYS A 107 9.58 -18.79 21.33
CA LYS A 107 10.62 -19.26 22.23
C LYS A 107 11.85 -18.34 22.21
N GLU A 108 12.35 -17.94 21.04
CA GLU A 108 13.44 -16.97 20.97
C GLU A 108 13.06 -15.62 21.59
N LEU A 109 11.82 -15.15 21.36
CA LEU A 109 11.31 -13.94 22.02
C LEU A 109 11.25 -14.07 23.54
N ALA A 110 10.91 -15.25 24.07
CA ALA A 110 10.90 -15.51 25.51
C ALA A 110 12.32 -15.49 26.10
N GLU A 111 13.29 -16.12 25.44
CA GLU A 111 14.70 -16.11 25.86
C GLU A 111 15.31 -14.69 25.76
N LEU A 112 15.00 -13.95 24.70
CA LEU A 112 15.38 -12.53 24.57
C LEU A 112 14.70 -11.65 25.62
N ARG A 113 13.44 -11.93 25.94
CA ARG A 113 12.72 -11.22 27.01
C ARG A 113 13.34 -11.49 28.38
N GLU A 114 13.74 -12.73 28.68
CA GLU A 114 14.40 -13.05 29.95
C GLU A 114 15.79 -12.40 30.05
N SER A 115 16.61 -12.46 28.99
CA SER A 115 17.91 -11.78 28.95
C SER A 115 17.80 -10.25 29.06
N THR A 116 16.76 -9.66 28.46
CA THR A 116 16.45 -8.22 28.60
C THR A 116 15.98 -7.89 30.01
N ARG A 117 15.16 -8.76 30.63
CA ARG A 117 14.65 -8.59 32.00
C ARG A 117 15.74 -8.73 33.06
N GLN A 118 16.75 -9.57 32.82
CA GLN A 118 17.91 -9.69 33.69
C GLN A 118 18.87 -8.48 33.58
N LYS A 119 18.95 -7.83 32.40
CA LYS A 119 19.78 -6.62 32.19
C LYS A 119 19.12 -5.31 32.66
N HIS A 120 17.80 -5.28 32.81
CA HIS A 120 17.07 -4.13 33.35
C HIS A 120 16.02 -4.57 34.38
N PRO A 121 16.32 -4.58 35.69
CA PRO A 121 15.25 -4.54 36.65
C PRO A 121 14.65 -3.12 36.60
N ALA A 122 13.36 -3.05 36.30
CA ALA A 122 12.51 -1.86 36.38
C ALA A 122 12.72 -0.76 35.31
N SER A 123 12.13 -0.96 34.13
CA SER A 123 11.36 0.09 33.48
C SER A 123 10.50 -0.52 32.36
N SER A 124 9.22 -0.15 32.34
CA SER A 124 8.26 -0.42 31.27
C SER A 124 7.57 -1.79 31.28
N LEU A 125 6.56 -1.95 32.13
CA LEU A 125 5.19 -2.25 31.68
C LEU A 125 4.18 -2.01 32.81
N GLU A 126 3.98 -0.75 33.19
CA GLU A 126 2.87 -0.39 34.08
C GLU A 126 1.59 -0.34 33.24
N LYS A 127 0.93 -1.51 33.14
CA LYS A 127 -0.46 -1.60 32.72
C LYS A 127 -1.31 -0.87 33.77
N GLN A 128 -1.86 0.26 33.35
CA GLN A 128 -3.06 0.93 33.81
C GLN A 128 -4.00 0.06 34.68
N ILE A 129 -3.77 0.04 36.00
CA ILE A 129 -4.77 -0.26 37.03
C ILE A 129 -4.44 0.64 38.22
N GLY A 130 -5.41 1.48 38.63
CA GLY A 130 -5.25 2.41 39.73
C GLY A 130 -4.84 1.71 41.02
N SER A 131 -3.79 2.20 41.65
CA SER A 131 -3.47 1.96 43.05
C SER A 131 -2.92 3.26 43.66
N PRO A 132 -3.19 3.55 44.95
CA PRO A 132 -2.94 4.86 45.54
C PRO A 132 -1.44 5.15 45.58
N SER A 133 -1.03 6.28 45.02
CA SER A 133 0.37 6.68 44.96
C SER A 133 0.96 6.93 46.36
N PRO A 134 2.19 6.45 46.66
CA PRO A 134 2.97 6.94 47.78
C PRO A 134 3.36 8.42 47.57
N PRO A 135 3.87 9.13 48.61
CA PRO A 135 3.99 10.58 48.59
C PRO A 135 4.82 11.05 47.41
N SER A 136 4.29 12.04 46.71
CA SER A 136 4.85 12.73 45.55
C SER A 136 6.34 13.09 45.75
N GLU A 137 7.23 12.18 45.36
CA GLU A 137 8.56 12.57 44.90
C GLU A 137 8.33 13.43 43.66
N LYS A 138 8.75 14.70 43.72
CA LYS A 138 8.68 15.64 42.61
C LYS A 138 9.47 15.06 41.44
N LYS A 139 8.83 14.27 40.58
CA LYS A 139 9.45 13.73 39.36
C LYS A 139 9.97 14.94 38.57
N GLU A 140 11.28 15.00 38.41
CA GLU A 140 11.91 16.08 37.65
C GLU A 140 11.30 16.09 36.23
N PRO A 141 10.96 17.27 35.69
CA PRO A 141 10.39 17.34 34.35
C PRO A 141 11.36 16.72 33.33
N ARG A 142 10.82 15.84 32.48
CA ARG A 142 11.57 15.30 31.33
C ARG A 142 12.10 16.45 30.49
N LYS A 143 13.37 16.39 30.09
CA LYS A 143 14.01 17.40 29.25
C LYS A 143 13.72 17.05 27.80
N VAL A 144 12.69 17.68 27.23
CA VAL A 144 12.23 17.41 25.87
C VAL A 144 11.72 18.68 25.22
N ALA A 145 11.95 18.82 23.92
CA ALA A 145 11.34 19.84 23.09
C ALA A 145 10.97 19.28 21.71
N HIS A 146 9.83 19.70 21.20
CA HIS A 146 9.39 19.56 19.82
C HIS A 146 8.77 20.89 19.42
N LEU A 147 9.45 21.64 18.58
CA LEU A 147 9.01 22.94 18.09
C LEU A 147 8.58 22.80 16.63
N THR A 148 7.57 23.55 16.23
CA THR A 148 6.96 23.45 14.89
C THR A 148 7.17 24.73 14.08
N GLY A 149 7.02 24.62 12.76
CA GLY A 149 7.21 25.75 11.85
C GLY A 149 6.30 26.95 12.18
N LYS A 150 6.87 28.16 12.13
CA LYS A 150 6.15 29.42 12.39
C LYS A 150 5.92 30.19 11.08
N PRO A 151 4.71 30.18 10.47
CA PRO A 151 4.47 30.69 9.11
C PRO A 151 4.78 32.18 8.87
N ASN A 152 4.78 32.99 9.93
CA ASN A 152 4.97 34.45 9.84
C ASN A 152 6.40 34.89 10.19
N SER A 153 7.29 33.96 10.49
CA SER A 153 8.68 34.32 10.76
C SER A 153 9.42 34.61 9.46
N ARG A 154 10.14 35.74 9.44
CA ARG A 154 11.09 36.10 8.38
C ARG A 154 12.54 36.16 8.86
N SER A 155 12.79 35.70 10.08
CA SER A 155 14.10 35.78 10.71
C SER A 155 14.97 34.57 10.36
N MET A 156 16.29 34.80 10.40
CA MET A 156 17.31 33.76 10.37
C MET A 156 18.20 33.95 11.61
N PRO A 157 18.44 32.92 12.45
CA PRO A 157 17.94 31.54 12.37
C PRO A 157 16.42 31.42 12.43
N LEU A 158 15.89 30.24 12.07
CA LEU A 158 14.46 29.99 12.08
C LEU A 158 13.86 30.23 13.47
N GLU A 159 12.74 30.95 13.50
CA GLU A 159 11.85 30.95 14.67
C GLU A 159 10.82 29.84 14.56
N TRP A 160 10.42 29.37 15.73
CA TRP A 160 9.54 28.23 15.91
C TRP A 160 8.34 28.60 16.78
N GLU A 161 7.28 27.83 16.61
CA GLU A 161 6.13 27.76 17.52
C GLU A 161 6.46 26.77 18.66
N ASP A 162 6.29 27.23 19.90
CA ASP A 162 6.68 26.53 21.12
C ASP A 162 5.52 26.34 22.12
N THR A 163 4.34 26.89 21.83
CA THR A 163 3.19 26.92 22.74
C THR A 163 1.98 26.15 22.21
N TYR A 164 1.65 26.31 20.93
CA TYR A 164 0.40 25.80 20.35
C TYR A 164 0.60 24.59 19.43
N GLY A 165 -0.52 23.92 19.09
CA GLY A 165 -0.51 22.81 18.14
C GLY A 165 0.15 21.56 18.68
N ILE A 166 0.96 20.89 17.86
CA ILE A 166 1.73 19.70 18.27
C ILE A 166 3.09 20.05 18.91
N SER A 167 3.35 21.33 19.19
CA SER A 167 4.56 21.73 19.89
C SER A 167 4.56 21.26 21.35
N MET A 168 5.74 21.00 21.89
CA MET A 168 5.92 20.54 23.26
C MET A 168 7.26 21.06 23.79
N ILE A 169 7.27 21.63 24.99
CA ILE A 169 8.50 21.97 25.69
C ILE A 169 8.37 21.61 27.16
N SER A 170 9.34 20.86 27.69
CA SER A 170 9.41 20.50 29.10
C SER A 170 10.86 20.43 29.53
N GLY A 171 11.19 21.11 30.62
CA GLY A 171 12.54 21.12 31.16
C GLY A 171 13.61 21.62 30.19
N VAL A 172 13.27 22.36 29.14
CA VAL A 172 14.18 23.05 28.20
C VAL A 172 13.63 24.45 28.00
N LYS A 173 14.46 25.43 27.66
CA LYS A 173 13.99 26.82 27.42
C LYS A 173 14.01 27.14 25.93
N TYR A 174 13.06 27.94 25.47
CA TYR A 174 13.07 28.50 24.13
C TYR A 174 13.33 30.02 24.19
N LYS A 175 14.23 30.53 23.34
CA LYS A 175 14.55 31.97 23.29
C LYS A 175 15.07 32.38 21.92
N LYS A 176 14.37 33.28 21.23
CA LYS A 176 14.80 33.89 19.95
C LYS A 176 15.26 32.83 18.91
N GLY A 177 14.43 31.81 18.67
CA GLY A 177 14.74 30.73 17.72
C GLY A 177 15.67 29.63 18.26
N ALA A 178 16.17 29.75 19.49
CA ALA A 178 17.06 28.75 20.08
C ALA A 178 16.35 27.85 21.11
N LEU A 179 16.71 26.56 21.10
CA LEU A 179 16.56 25.71 22.27
C LEU A 179 17.77 25.89 23.18
N VAL A 180 17.53 26.24 24.44
CA VAL A 180 18.56 26.53 25.44
C VAL A 180 18.59 25.42 26.47
N ILE A 181 19.72 24.72 26.51
CA ILE A 181 19.96 23.60 27.42
C ILE A 181 20.11 24.13 28.83
N ASN A 182 19.40 23.54 29.79
CA ASN A 182 19.51 23.88 31.20
C ASN A 182 20.31 22.84 31.99
N ASP A 183 20.43 21.63 31.48
CA ASP A 183 20.93 20.47 32.19
C ASP A 183 21.93 19.73 31.29
N THR A 184 23.11 19.42 31.82
CA THR A 184 24.21 18.85 31.02
C THR A 184 23.96 17.36 30.79
N GLY A 185 24.27 16.86 29.59
CA GLY A 185 24.23 15.43 29.30
C GLY A 185 24.08 15.11 27.82
N LEU A 186 23.74 13.86 27.54
CA LEU A 186 23.50 13.38 26.18
C LEU A 186 22.07 13.71 25.73
N TYR A 187 21.96 14.31 24.55
CA TYR A 187 20.69 14.65 23.93
C TYR A 187 20.64 14.10 22.52
N PHE A 188 19.53 13.48 22.15
CA PHE A 188 19.22 13.28 20.73
C PHE A 188 18.57 14.55 20.21
N VAL A 189 19.20 15.17 19.20
CA VAL A 189 18.75 16.41 18.56
C VAL A 189 18.30 16.07 17.15
N TYR A 190 17.16 16.59 16.72
CA TYR A 190 16.62 16.34 15.39
C TYR A 190 15.94 17.56 14.79
N SER A 191 15.97 17.67 13.47
CA SER A 191 15.20 18.67 12.73
C SER A 191 14.77 18.14 11.37
N LYS A 192 13.58 18.54 10.93
CA LYS A 192 13.08 18.32 9.58
C LYS A 192 12.70 19.66 8.96
N VAL A 193 13.08 19.86 7.71
CA VAL A 193 12.68 21.01 6.91
C VAL A 193 12.07 20.52 5.60
N TYR A 194 10.89 21.02 5.25
CA TYR A 194 10.24 20.75 3.99
C TYR A 194 10.40 21.91 3.02
N PHE A 195 11.18 21.71 1.96
CA PHE A 195 11.36 22.68 0.89
C PHE A 195 10.37 22.42 -0.25
N ARG A 196 9.79 23.48 -0.81
CA ARG A 196 8.94 23.41 -2.00
C ARG A 196 9.03 24.68 -2.83
N GLY A 197 8.80 24.56 -4.13
CA GLY A 197 8.76 25.70 -5.04
C GLY A 197 7.90 25.42 -6.27
N GLN A 198 7.34 26.49 -6.85
CA GLN A 198 6.49 26.40 -8.05
C GLN A 198 7.32 26.18 -9.33
N SER A 199 8.53 26.73 -9.39
CA SER A 199 9.47 26.56 -10.50
C SER A 199 10.87 26.27 -9.95
N CYS A 200 11.43 25.14 -10.35
CA CYS A 200 12.76 24.70 -9.93
C CYS A 200 13.87 25.46 -10.67
N ASN A 201 14.85 25.96 -9.93
CA ASN A 201 16.10 26.54 -10.45
C ASN A 201 17.36 25.77 -9.99
N ASN A 202 17.21 24.66 -9.26
CA ASN A 202 18.31 23.87 -8.69
C ASN A 202 19.31 24.68 -7.82
N GLN A 203 18.88 25.80 -7.24
CA GLN A 203 19.74 26.57 -6.34
C GLN A 203 20.11 25.74 -5.10
N PRO A 204 21.37 25.75 -4.62
CA PRO A 204 21.77 24.92 -3.48
C PRO A 204 20.89 25.13 -2.25
N LEU A 205 20.32 24.03 -1.74
CA LEU A 205 19.57 24.05 -0.49
C LEU A 205 20.44 23.53 0.64
N SER A 206 20.56 24.29 1.71
CA SER A 206 21.18 23.81 2.95
C SER A 206 20.18 23.80 4.09
N HIS A 207 20.36 22.84 4.98
CA HIS A 207 19.68 22.71 6.26
C HIS A 207 20.75 22.37 7.27
N LYS A 208 20.94 23.23 8.28
CA LYS A 208 21.97 23.04 9.31
C LYS A 208 21.39 23.23 10.70
N VAL A 209 21.83 22.38 11.63
CA VAL A 209 21.66 22.57 13.07
C VAL A 209 23.01 22.93 13.65
N TYR A 210 23.07 24.05 14.38
CA TYR A 210 24.31 24.57 14.94
C TYR A 210 24.12 25.04 16.37
N MET A 211 25.22 25.13 17.10
CA MET A 211 25.27 25.52 18.50
C MET A 211 26.06 26.81 18.66
N ARG A 212 25.66 27.65 19.62
CA ARG A 212 26.47 28.75 20.16
C ARG A 212 26.52 28.68 21.68
N ASN A 213 27.67 29.00 22.25
CA ASN A 213 27.83 29.22 23.69
C ASN A 213 28.93 30.26 23.96
N THR A 214 29.21 30.54 25.23
CA THR A 214 30.24 31.54 25.60
C THR A 214 31.65 31.14 25.17
N ARG A 215 31.93 29.83 25.01
CA ARG A 215 33.23 29.30 24.57
C ARG A 215 33.37 29.35 23.05
N TYR A 216 32.27 29.17 22.33
CA TYR A 216 32.17 29.20 20.87
C TYR A 216 31.19 30.30 20.46
N PRO A 217 31.66 31.56 20.35
CA PRO A 217 30.82 32.67 19.91
C PRO A 217 30.43 32.55 18.42
N GLN A 218 31.19 31.77 17.65
CA GLN A 218 30.87 31.43 16.26
C GLN A 218 29.97 30.19 16.17
N ASP A 219 29.28 30.03 15.04
CA ASP A 219 28.40 28.89 14.78
C ASP A 219 29.22 27.58 14.75
N LEU A 220 29.04 26.73 15.77
CA LEU A 220 29.54 25.36 15.72
C LEU A 220 28.49 24.49 15.04
N VAL A 221 28.73 24.13 13.78
CA VAL A 221 27.82 23.25 13.01
C VAL A 221 27.85 21.84 13.60
N MET A 222 26.70 21.35 14.04
CA MET A 222 26.55 20.00 14.59
C MET A 222 26.08 19.01 13.53
N MET A 223 25.15 19.45 12.68
CA MET A 223 24.58 18.65 11.59
C MET A 223 24.32 19.55 10.39
N GLU A 224 24.63 19.08 9.18
CA GLU A 224 24.33 19.80 7.94
C GLU A 224 23.95 18.82 6.84
N GLY A 225 22.88 19.15 6.11
CA GLY A 225 22.50 18.50 4.86
C GLY A 225 22.47 19.52 3.72
N LYS A 226 23.01 19.14 2.55
CA LYS A 226 22.97 19.94 1.33
C LYS A 226 22.27 19.18 0.21
N MET A 227 21.44 19.87 -0.55
CA MET A 227 20.82 19.36 -1.76
C MET A 227 21.28 20.19 -2.96
N MET A 228 21.78 19.50 -3.98
CA MET A 228 22.14 20.05 -5.28
C MET A 228 21.44 19.22 -6.35
N ASN A 229 21.06 19.82 -7.48
CA ASN A 229 20.43 19.11 -8.60
C ASN A 229 19.24 18.22 -8.19
N TYR A 230 18.37 18.72 -7.31
CA TYR A 230 17.32 17.95 -6.64
C TYR A 230 15.97 17.93 -7.37
N CYS A 231 15.82 18.72 -8.44
CA CYS A 231 14.61 18.79 -9.25
C CYS A 231 14.88 19.08 -10.73
N THR A 232 13.87 18.86 -11.57
CA THR A 232 13.90 19.22 -12.98
C THR A 232 13.59 20.71 -13.13
N ALA A 233 14.48 21.46 -13.80
CA ALA A 233 14.33 22.90 -13.98
C ALA A 233 12.96 23.28 -14.58
N GLY A 234 12.38 24.38 -14.09
CA GLY A 234 11.08 24.89 -14.55
C GLY A 234 9.84 24.14 -14.02
N ARG A 235 10.00 23.00 -13.34
CA ARG A 235 8.87 22.24 -12.77
C ARG A 235 8.63 22.56 -11.30
N MET A 236 7.38 22.38 -10.86
CA MET A 236 7.04 22.37 -9.43
C MET A 236 7.75 21.21 -8.73
N TRP A 237 8.18 21.43 -7.50
CA TRP A 237 8.99 20.46 -6.76
C TRP A 237 8.78 20.59 -5.26
N ALA A 238 9.08 19.50 -4.54
CA ALA A 238 9.19 19.48 -3.09
C ALA A 238 10.15 18.39 -2.62
N ARG A 239 10.92 18.68 -1.56
CA ARG A 239 11.88 17.77 -0.93
C ARG A 239 11.98 18.04 0.56
N SER A 240 12.23 17.00 1.36
CA SER A 240 12.48 17.12 2.80
C SER A 240 13.94 16.85 3.12
N SER A 241 14.51 17.62 4.05
CA SER A 241 15.78 17.34 4.69
C SER A 241 15.53 16.96 6.14
N TYR A 242 16.06 15.83 6.60
CA TYR A 242 15.99 15.39 7.99
C TYR A 242 17.40 15.23 8.54
N LEU A 243 17.64 15.76 9.74
CA LEU A 243 18.89 15.65 10.47
C LEU A 243 18.57 15.10 11.86
N GLY A 244 19.38 14.18 12.36
CA GLY A 244 19.22 13.61 13.69
C GLY A 244 20.50 12.93 14.16
N ALA A 245 20.98 13.30 15.35
CA ALA A 245 22.16 12.68 15.97
C ALA A 245 22.20 12.94 17.49
N VAL A 246 23.03 12.19 18.19
CA VAL A 246 23.27 12.36 19.63
C VAL A 246 24.46 13.29 19.86
N PHE A 247 24.31 14.25 20.78
CA PHE A 247 25.35 15.16 21.20
C PHE A 247 25.43 15.24 22.72
N ASN A 248 26.65 15.41 23.25
CA ASN A 248 26.85 15.77 24.64
C ASN A 248 26.78 17.30 24.77
N LEU A 249 25.67 17.80 25.31
CA LEU A 249 25.39 19.22 25.44
C LEU A 249 25.60 19.69 26.87
N THR A 250 26.07 20.92 27.00
CA THR A 250 26.31 21.59 28.28
C THR A 250 25.23 22.62 28.59
N SER A 251 24.97 22.83 29.88
CA SER A 251 24.08 23.90 30.32
C SER A 251 24.48 25.24 29.71
N ALA A 252 23.48 26.02 29.27
CA ALA A 252 23.57 27.26 28.51
C ALA A 252 24.01 27.14 27.04
N ASP A 253 24.11 25.93 26.48
CA ASP A 253 24.22 25.77 25.02
C ASP A 253 22.92 26.20 24.34
N HIS A 254 23.06 26.97 23.26
CA HIS A 254 21.95 27.46 22.45
C HIS A 254 21.99 26.76 21.09
N LEU A 255 20.96 25.99 20.78
CA LEU A 255 20.85 25.24 19.53
C LEU A 255 19.88 25.94 18.59
N TYR A 256 20.30 26.10 17.35
CA TYR A 256 19.59 26.82 16.30
C TYR A 256 19.50 25.98 15.03
N VAL A 257 18.57 26.36 14.16
CA VAL A 257 18.44 25.81 12.81
C VAL A 257 18.51 26.93 11.80
N ASN A 258 19.23 26.70 10.71
CA ASN A 258 19.34 27.64 9.61
C ASN A 258 19.21 26.89 8.28
N VAL A 259 18.63 27.56 7.31
CA VAL A 259 18.39 27.05 5.96
C VAL A 259 18.90 28.07 4.93
N SER A 260 19.28 27.61 3.75
CA SER A 260 19.80 28.53 2.72
C SER A 260 18.74 29.51 2.20
N GLU A 261 17.50 29.06 2.00
CA GLU A 261 16.44 29.88 1.42
C GLU A 261 15.12 29.71 2.19
N LEU A 262 14.75 30.77 2.92
CA LEU A 262 13.56 30.79 3.77
C LEU A 262 12.26 30.75 2.96
N SER A 263 12.24 31.43 1.81
CA SER A 263 11.05 31.55 0.97
C SER A 263 10.58 30.21 0.39
N LEU A 264 11.45 29.21 0.38
CA LEU A 264 11.15 27.86 -0.10
C LEU A 264 10.69 26.91 1.01
N VAL A 265 10.69 27.33 2.28
CA VAL A 265 10.29 26.47 3.40
C VAL A 265 8.77 26.46 3.58
N ASN A 266 8.19 25.27 3.70
CA ASN A 266 6.82 25.11 4.16
C ASN A 266 6.78 25.02 5.69
N PHE A 267 6.07 25.95 6.34
CA PHE A 267 6.01 26.07 7.80
C PHE A 267 4.86 25.31 8.46
N GLU A 268 4.20 24.41 7.75
CA GLU A 268 3.18 23.56 8.34
C GLU A 268 3.78 22.67 9.45
N GLU A 269 3.04 22.50 10.55
CA GLU A 269 3.55 21.88 11.78
C GLU A 269 4.11 20.46 11.56
N SER A 270 3.46 19.68 10.68
CA SER A 270 3.87 18.32 10.32
C SER A 270 5.05 18.27 9.33
N SER A 271 5.32 19.39 8.66
CA SER A 271 6.28 19.48 7.57
C SER A 271 7.67 19.92 8.05
N THR A 272 7.72 20.94 8.90
CA THR A 272 8.97 21.55 9.37
C THR A 272 8.96 21.65 10.90
N PHE A 273 9.92 21.02 11.55
CA PHE A 273 10.01 20.94 13.01
C PHE A 273 11.47 20.80 13.49
N PHE A 274 11.69 21.12 14.76
CA PHE A 274 12.98 21.04 15.43
C PHE A 274 12.79 20.61 16.87
N GLY A 275 13.56 19.63 17.34
CA GLY A 275 13.40 19.14 18.69
C GLY A 275 14.60 18.39 19.24
N LEU A 276 14.47 18.02 20.50
CA LEU A 276 15.45 17.22 21.22
C LEU A 276 14.82 16.51 22.42
N TYR A 277 15.49 15.50 22.92
CA TYR A 277 15.22 14.91 24.23
C TYR A 277 16.51 14.43 24.88
N LYS A 278 16.58 14.53 26.21
CA LYS A 278 17.70 13.99 26.98
C LYS A 278 17.59 12.46 27.03
N LEU A 279 18.74 11.79 26.87
CA LEU A 279 18.89 10.34 26.99
C LEU A 279 18.99 9.88 28.44
#